data_AF-I7LDF7-F1
#
_entry.id   AF-I7LDF7-F1
#
_cell.length_a   1.000
_cell.length_b   1.000
_cell.length_c   1.000
_cell.angle_alpha   90.00
_cell.angle_beta   90.00
_cell.angle_gamma   90.00
#
_symmetry.space_group_name_H-M   'P 1'
#
loop_
_entity.id
_entity.type
_entity.pdbx_description
1 polymer ?
#
loop_
_entity_poly.entity_id
_entity_poly.type
_entity_poly.pdbx_seq_one_letter_code
_entity_poly.pdbx_strand_id
1 'polypeptide(L)'
;MLAGVTLFANTNTNKVAATSYSKAVTKVAGDKDYAIYHSVNGNGPTGKFTSTKYFKYGQIQSKQYQKTKKGTFWDIYVSGRHVGWVSQNFFARNKISVAKEVSLVQNPSYSFNTRDAINYATDSKGTAVNPDKVKVSQESVSSNATVTYTYGKASATVNVTVHPGQTGSTSKSAMKGFKNSTTWNGGSKGSSRNWNAAHGYRSETTSNTFKSGDLTLRTRI
;
A
#
# COMPACT_ATOMS: atom_id res chain seq x y z
N MET A 1 23.63 38.79 46.61
CA MET A 1 22.92 37.52 46.86
C MET A 1 22.06 37.21 45.65
N LEU A 2 21.86 35.91 45.39
CA LEU A 2 21.47 35.25 44.14
C LEU A 2 20.40 35.94 43.26
N ALA A 3 20.74 36.13 41.98
CA ALA A 3 19.77 36.26 40.89
C ALA A 3 19.32 34.86 40.45
N GLY A 4 18.07 34.50 40.76
CA GLY A 4 17.47 33.24 40.34
C GLY A 4 17.06 33.28 38.87
N VAL A 5 17.83 32.64 38.00
CA VAL A 5 17.42 32.40 36.60
C VAL A 5 16.47 31.20 36.60
N THR A 6 15.18 31.45 36.41
CA THR A 6 14.20 30.39 36.16
C THR A 6 14.30 29.99 34.68
N LEU A 7 14.91 28.84 34.41
CA LEU A 7 14.93 28.20 33.10
C LEU A 7 13.53 27.67 32.77
N PHE A 8 12.77 28.39 31.95
CA PHE A 8 11.61 27.83 31.27
C PHE A 8 12.09 26.85 30.20
N ALA A 9 12.06 25.55 30.52
CA ALA A 9 12.25 24.49 29.55
C ALA A 9 11.07 24.48 28.57
N ASN A 10 11.20 25.24 27.49
CA ASN A 10 10.25 25.23 26.39
C ASN A 10 10.42 23.90 25.63
N THR A 11 9.60 22.90 25.96
CA THR A 11 9.53 21.65 25.22
C THR A 11 8.81 21.92 23.89
N ASN A 12 9.55 22.51 22.95
CA ASN A 12 9.14 22.62 21.56
C ASN A 12 8.92 21.20 21.00
N THR A 13 7.69 20.74 21.11
CA THR A 13 7.22 19.57 20.39
C THR A 13 7.27 19.92 18.91
N ASN A 14 8.36 19.52 18.25
CA ASN A 14 8.55 19.62 16.80
C ASN A 14 7.53 18.71 16.09
N LYS A 15 6.25 19.07 16.15
CA LYS A 15 5.17 18.48 15.37
C LYS A 15 5.31 19.01 13.95
N VAL A 16 6.07 18.29 13.12
CA VAL A 16 6.02 18.52 11.68
C VAL A 16 4.64 18.07 11.21
N ALA A 17 3.85 19.01 10.67
CA ALA A 17 2.54 18.71 10.12
C ALA A 17 2.69 17.65 9.01
N ALA A 18 1.88 16.59 9.07
CA ALA A 18 1.83 15.61 8.00
C ALA A 18 1.28 16.26 6.74
N THR A 19 1.88 15.98 5.58
CA THR A 19 1.28 16.38 4.30
C THR A 19 0.18 15.38 3.97
N SER A 20 -1.06 15.84 3.89
CA SER A 20 -2.22 14.99 3.61
C SER A 20 -2.70 15.15 2.17
N TYR A 21 -3.20 14.07 1.59
CA TYR A 21 -3.90 14.05 0.31
C TYR A 21 -5.40 14.14 0.56
N SER A 22 -6.12 14.88 -0.30
CA SER A 22 -7.58 15.00 -0.24
C SER A 22 -8.29 13.66 -0.45
N LYS A 23 -7.67 12.73 -1.20
CA LYS A 23 -8.10 11.35 -1.39
C LYS A 23 -6.95 10.40 -1.07
N ALA A 24 -7.27 9.21 -0.58
CA ALA A 24 -6.26 8.17 -0.37
C ALA A 24 -5.63 7.78 -1.70
N VAL A 25 -4.32 7.61 -1.69
CA VAL A 25 -3.56 7.13 -2.85
C VAL A 25 -3.20 5.66 -2.68
N THR A 26 -3.28 4.90 -3.76
CA THR A 26 -2.86 3.49 -3.77
C THR A 26 -1.35 3.40 -3.83
N LYS A 27 -0.75 2.57 -2.99
CA LYS A 27 0.68 2.32 -2.91
C LYS A 27 0.99 0.90 -3.34
N VAL A 28 2.11 0.73 -4.04
CA VAL A 28 2.60 -0.61 -4.44
C VAL A 28 3.79 -0.97 -3.58
N ALA A 29 3.75 -2.14 -2.94
CA ALA A 29 4.87 -2.63 -2.15
C ALA A 29 6.08 -2.97 -3.04
N GLY A 30 7.27 -2.62 -2.55
CA GLY A 30 8.54 -3.05 -3.11
C GLY A 30 8.95 -4.42 -2.57
N ASP A 31 10.13 -4.87 -2.97
CA ASP A 31 10.54 -6.25 -2.70
C ASP A 31 11.10 -6.47 -1.28
N LYS A 32 11.57 -5.41 -0.63
CA LYS A 32 12.23 -5.44 0.68
C LYS A 32 11.24 -5.22 1.84
N ASP A 33 11.58 -5.82 2.98
CA ASP A 33 10.83 -5.65 4.22
C ASP A 33 11.34 -4.47 5.06
N TYR A 34 10.41 -3.78 5.71
CA TYR A 34 10.67 -2.62 6.55
C TYR A 34 9.88 -2.73 7.86
N ALA A 35 10.37 -2.07 8.89
CA ALA A 35 9.64 -1.93 10.15
C ALA A 35 8.42 -1.00 9.97
N ILE A 36 7.36 -1.29 10.73
CA ILE A 36 6.19 -0.44 10.89
C ILE A 36 6.16 0.09 12.32
N TYR A 37 5.82 1.37 12.44
CA TYR A 37 5.92 2.17 13.67
C TYR A 37 4.58 2.78 14.05
N HIS A 38 4.33 2.95 15.35
CA HIS A 38 3.11 3.59 15.84
C HIS A 38 3.03 5.07 15.49
N SER A 39 4.18 5.77 15.51
CA SER A 39 4.22 7.22 15.34
C SER A 39 5.49 7.70 14.65
N VAL A 40 5.42 8.91 14.11
CA VAL A 40 6.53 9.63 13.48
C VAL A 40 6.54 11.07 13.97
N ASN A 41 7.74 11.60 14.20
CA ASN A 41 7.98 13.01 14.47
C ASN A 41 9.16 13.53 13.64
N GLY A 42 9.51 14.82 13.76
CA GLY A 42 10.61 15.41 12.98
C GLY A 42 11.96 14.70 13.13
N ASN A 43 12.22 14.03 14.25
CA ASN A 43 13.46 13.29 14.50
C ASN A 43 13.43 11.85 13.94
N GLY A 44 12.26 11.33 13.57
CA GLY A 44 12.10 10.01 12.98
C GLY A 44 10.91 9.22 13.53
N PRO A 45 10.82 7.92 13.18
CA PRO A 45 9.78 7.04 13.67
C PRO A 45 10.06 6.52 15.09
N THR A 46 9.00 6.22 15.84
CA THR A 46 9.06 5.68 17.20
C THR A 46 8.02 4.58 17.43
N GLY A 47 8.29 3.67 18.35
CA GLY A 47 7.39 2.56 18.67
C GLY A 47 7.28 1.54 17.53
N LYS A 48 8.39 0.91 17.15
CA LYS A 48 8.39 -0.22 16.21
C LYS A 48 7.58 -1.36 16.83
N PHE A 49 6.64 -1.95 16.09
CA PHE A 49 5.80 -3.02 16.62
C PHE A 49 5.55 -4.17 15.63
N THR A 50 5.76 -3.98 14.33
CA THR A 50 5.62 -5.06 13.33
C THR A 50 6.47 -4.80 12.08
N SER A 51 6.31 -5.64 11.06
CA SER A 51 7.03 -5.61 9.78
C SER A 51 6.08 -5.61 8.59
N THR A 52 6.49 -4.97 7.50
CA THR A 52 5.76 -4.95 6.23
C THR A 52 5.64 -6.33 5.57
N LYS A 53 6.48 -7.30 5.95
CA LYS A 53 6.42 -8.70 5.51
C LYS A 53 4.99 -9.25 5.48
N TYR A 54 4.20 -8.94 6.50
CA TYR A 54 2.84 -9.46 6.69
C TYR A 54 1.79 -8.74 5.84
N PHE A 55 2.15 -7.62 5.21
CA PHE A 55 1.21 -6.72 4.53
C PHE A 55 1.56 -6.48 3.06
N LYS A 56 2.68 -7.02 2.57
CA LYS A 56 3.24 -6.78 1.23
C LYS A 56 2.28 -7.11 0.08
N TYR A 57 1.38 -8.08 0.28
CA TYR A 57 0.40 -8.51 -0.72
C TYR A 57 -1.01 -7.95 -0.52
N GLY A 58 -1.20 -7.07 0.47
CA GLY A 58 -2.48 -6.41 0.69
C GLY A 58 -2.67 -5.20 -0.21
N GLN A 59 -3.90 -4.69 -0.29
CA GLN A 59 -4.18 -3.42 -0.94
C GLN A 59 -3.72 -2.28 -0.03
N ILE A 60 -2.59 -1.67 -0.36
CA ILE A 60 -2.00 -0.61 0.47
C ILE A 60 -2.48 0.76 -0.02
N GLN A 61 -2.95 1.56 0.91
CA GLN A 61 -3.38 2.94 0.69
C GLN A 61 -2.68 3.86 1.67
N SER A 62 -2.55 5.13 1.32
CA SER A 62 -2.07 6.15 2.24
C SER A 62 -2.75 7.48 1.99
N LYS A 63 -2.98 8.24 3.05
CA LYS A 63 -3.50 9.61 2.97
C LYS A 63 -2.46 10.64 3.38
N GLN A 64 -1.37 10.26 4.02
CA GLN A 64 -0.43 11.23 4.57
C GLN A 64 0.99 10.69 4.67
N TYR A 65 1.95 11.62 4.64
CA TYR A 65 3.35 11.34 4.91
C TYR A 65 3.97 12.43 5.79
N GLN A 66 5.08 12.08 6.43
CA GLN A 66 5.88 12.99 7.22
C GLN A 66 7.35 12.87 6.83
N LYS A 67 7.97 14.03 6.55
CA LYS A 67 9.42 14.13 6.35
C LYS A 67 10.10 14.29 7.70
N THR A 68 11.18 13.54 7.89
CA THR A 68 11.95 13.52 9.13
C THR A 68 13.44 13.56 8.80
N LYS A 69 14.28 13.78 9.82
CA LYS A 69 15.74 13.63 9.68
C LYS A 69 16.18 12.24 9.20
N LYS A 70 15.37 11.20 9.44
CA LYS A 70 15.64 9.80 9.04
C LYS A 70 14.99 9.40 7.71
N GLY A 71 14.40 10.36 6.99
CA GLY A 71 13.72 10.13 5.72
C GLY A 71 12.22 10.36 5.79
N THR A 72 11.52 9.96 4.72
CA THR A 72 10.06 10.14 4.59
C THR A 72 9.32 8.88 5.01
N PHE A 73 8.31 9.04 5.85
CA PHE A 73 7.46 7.96 6.35
C PHE A 73 6.02 8.20 5.94
N TRP A 74 5.31 7.14 5.57
CA TRP A 74 3.94 7.16 5.11
C TRP A 74 3.07 6.40 6.08
N ASP A 75 1.92 6.99 6.41
CA ASP A 75 0.90 6.34 7.20
C ASP A 75 0.06 5.44 6.29
N ILE A 76 0.08 4.13 6.55
CA ILE A 76 -0.53 3.14 5.66
C ILE A 76 -1.78 2.52 6.22
N TYR A 77 -2.71 2.28 5.30
CA TYR A 77 -3.89 1.46 5.47
C TYR A 77 -3.73 0.24 4.58
N VAL A 78 -4.01 -0.94 5.10
CA VAL A 78 -3.91 -2.19 4.34
C VAL A 78 -5.28 -2.85 4.35
N SER A 79 -5.86 -3.02 3.17
CA SER A 79 -7.23 -3.53 2.99
C SER A 79 -8.24 -2.74 3.85
N GLY A 80 -8.09 -1.42 3.86
CA GLY A 80 -8.94 -0.48 4.61
C GLY A 80 -8.63 -0.31 6.10
N ARG A 81 -7.74 -1.12 6.69
CA ARG A 81 -7.38 -1.03 8.11
C ARG A 81 -6.15 -0.17 8.31
N HIS A 82 -6.19 0.75 9.27
CA HIS A 82 -5.00 1.48 9.69
C HIS A 82 -3.96 0.49 10.23
N VAL A 83 -2.72 0.60 9.74
CA VAL A 83 -1.62 -0.24 10.20
C VAL A 83 -0.58 0.60 10.92
N GLY A 84 -0.13 1.70 10.33
CA GLY A 84 0.82 2.61 10.96
C GLY A 84 1.82 3.19 9.97
N TRP A 85 2.95 3.67 10.47
CA TRP A 85 3.93 4.40 9.68
C TRP A 85 5.03 3.50 9.15
N VAL A 86 5.35 3.63 7.86
CA VAL A 86 6.40 2.88 7.19
C VAL A 86 7.32 3.80 6.40
N SER A 87 8.59 3.43 6.26
CA SER A 87 9.53 4.15 5.40
C SER A 87 9.04 4.17 3.94
N GLN A 88 9.17 5.30 3.24
CA GLN A 88 8.87 5.39 1.80
C GLN A 88 9.66 4.37 0.96
N ASN A 89 10.82 3.92 1.45
CA ASN A 89 11.64 2.92 0.78
C ASN A 89 10.97 1.53 0.72
N PHE A 90 9.90 1.30 1.49
CA PHE A 90 9.07 0.11 1.37
C PHE A 90 8.36 0.02 0.01
N PHE A 91 8.00 1.14 -0.60
CA PHE A 91 7.23 1.10 -1.84
C PHE A 91 8.11 0.84 -3.06
N ALA A 92 7.54 0.21 -4.08
CA ALA A 92 8.13 0.14 -5.41
C ALA A 92 8.10 1.54 -6.03
N ARG A 93 9.24 2.23 -6.09
CA ARG A 93 9.33 3.61 -6.60
C ARG A 93 9.93 3.63 -7.99
N ASN A 94 9.41 4.50 -8.85
CA ASN A 94 9.86 4.64 -10.24
C ASN A 94 9.95 3.27 -10.94
N LYS A 95 8.95 2.41 -10.74
CA LYS A 95 8.91 1.05 -11.29
C LYS A 95 7.70 0.91 -12.19
N ILE A 96 7.92 0.35 -13.38
CA ILE A 96 6.87 -0.17 -14.24
C ILE A 96 7.04 -1.68 -14.27
N SER A 97 5.96 -2.40 -13.97
CA SER A 97 5.88 -3.84 -14.14
C SER A 97 4.97 -4.13 -15.32
N VAL A 98 5.51 -4.85 -16.28
CA VAL A 98 4.82 -5.31 -17.49
C VAL A 98 4.87 -6.83 -17.57
N ALA A 99 4.02 -7.42 -18.41
CA ALA A 99 4.17 -8.80 -18.84
C ALA A 99 5.58 -9.00 -19.42
N LYS A 100 6.21 -10.15 -19.12
CA LYS A 100 7.58 -10.42 -19.61
C LYS A 100 7.60 -10.64 -21.13
N GLU A 101 6.59 -11.33 -21.62
CA GLU A 101 6.42 -11.67 -23.03
C GLU A 101 4.92 -11.58 -23.36
N VAL A 102 4.63 -11.10 -24.56
CA VAL A 102 3.27 -11.10 -25.11
C VAL A 102 3.31 -11.88 -26.42
N SER A 103 2.54 -12.95 -26.49
CA SER A 103 2.38 -13.76 -27.69
C SER A 103 0.96 -13.57 -28.21
N LEU A 104 0.84 -13.19 -29.47
CA LEU A 104 -0.42 -12.92 -30.16
C LEU A 104 -0.52 -13.83 -31.37
N VAL A 105 -1.74 -14.16 -31.76
CA VAL A 105 -2.02 -14.74 -33.07
C VAL A 105 -2.38 -13.60 -34.01
N GLN A 106 -1.82 -13.62 -35.22
CA GLN A 106 -2.09 -12.60 -36.22
C GLN A 106 -3.59 -12.50 -36.49
N ASN A 107 -4.13 -11.28 -36.36
CA ASN A 107 -5.54 -10.98 -36.59
C ASN A 107 -5.65 -9.68 -37.40
N PRO A 108 -6.17 -9.72 -38.64
CA PRO A 108 -6.30 -8.51 -39.46
C PRO A 108 -7.32 -7.50 -38.90
N SER A 109 -8.23 -7.95 -38.02
CA SER A 109 -9.29 -7.13 -37.43
C SER A 109 -8.98 -6.66 -36.01
N TYR A 110 -7.80 -6.98 -35.47
CA TYR A 110 -7.44 -6.62 -34.10
C TYR A 110 -5.95 -6.27 -33.96
N SER A 111 -5.68 -5.15 -33.29
CA SER A 111 -4.35 -4.77 -32.84
C SER A 111 -4.32 -4.79 -31.31
N PHE A 112 -3.29 -5.40 -30.73
CA PHE A 112 -3.11 -5.44 -29.28
C PHE A 112 -2.81 -4.06 -28.73
N ASN A 113 -3.61 -3.59 -27.77
CA ASN A 113 -3.33 -2.37 -27.04
C ASN A 113 -2.15 -2.62 -26.09
N THR A 114 -1.05 -1.93 -26.32
CA THR A 114 0.19 -2.22 -25.59
C THR A 114 0.09 -1.92 -24.10
N ARG A 115 -0.81 -1.00 -23.70
CA ARG A 115 -1.03 -0.68 -22.28
C ARG A 115 -1.63 -1.85 -21.49
N ASP A 116 -2.25 -2.82 -22.16
CA ASP A 116 -2.78 -4.04 -21.51
C ASP A 116 -1.66 -4.92 -20.94
N ALA A 117 -0.42 -4.75 -21.41
CA ALA A 117 0.73 -5.44 -20.84
C ALA A 117 1.16 -4.90 -19.46
N ILE A 118 0.64 -3.74 -19.02
CA ILE A 118 1.05 -3.10 -17.76
C ILE A 118 0.33 -3.76 -16.58
N ASN A 119 1.10 -4.39 -15.68
CA ASN A 119 0.57 -4.87 -14.40
C ASN A 119 0.38 -3.70 -13.42
N TYR A 120 1.40 -2.84 -13.30
CA TYR A 120 1.33 -1.59 -12.55
C TYR A 120 2.46 -0.63 -12.96
N ALA A 121 2.25 0.66 -12.74
CA ALA A 121 3.27 1.69 -12.83
C ALA A 121 3.27 2.55 -11.56
N THR A 122 4.43 3.03 -11.16
CA THR A 122 4.59 3.80 -9.92
C THR A 122 5.42 5.07 -10.09
N ASP A 123 5.02 6.12 -9.36
CA ASP A 123 5.78 7.37 -9.28
C ASP A 123 7.00 7.26 -8.33
N SER A 124 7.69 8.39 -8.12
CA SER A 124 8.85 8.50 -7.24
C SER A 124 8.57 8.24 -5.75
N LYS A 125 7.29 8.19 -5.36
CA LYS A 125 6.79 7.91 -4.01
C LYS A 125 6.15 6.53 -3.91
N GLY A 126 6.23 5.72 -4.98
CA GLY A 126 5.62 4.41 -5.06
C GLY A 126 4.10 4.40 -5.08
N THR A 127 3.52 5.52 -5.52
CA THR A 127 2.09 5.66 -5.76
C THR A 127 1.74 5.02 -7.09
N ALA A 128 0.69 4.21 -7.13
CA ALA A 128 0.17 3.64 -8.36
C ALA A 128 -0.30 4.75 -9.32
N VAL A 129 0.03 4.60 -10.59
CA VAL A 129 -0.28 5.54 -11.66
C VAL A 129 -1.32 4.90 -12.58
N ASN A 130 -2.26 5.70 -13.09
CA ASN A 130 -3.17 5.23 -14.14
C ASN A 130 -2.34 4.81 -15.37
N PRO A 131 -2.48 3.57 -15.89
CA PRO A 131 -1.84 3.11 -17.12
C PRO A 131 -1.92 4.08 -18.30
N ASP A 132 -3.01 4.84 -18.45
CA ASP A 132 -3.17 5.84 -19.52
C ASP A 132 -2.10 6.93 -19.51
N LYS A 133 -1.51 7.20 -18.34
CA LYS A 133 -0.44 8.21 -18.16
C LYS A 133 0.94 7.66 -18.48
N VAL A 134 1.08 6.34 -18.69
CA VAL A 134 2.33 5.72 -19.10
C VAL A 134 2.52 5.99 -20.60
N LYS A 135 3.68 6.54 -20.96
CA LYS A 135 4.04 6.74 -22.36
C LYS A 135 4.50 5.40 -22.93
N VAL A 136 3.96 5.04 -24.09
CA VAL A 136 4.31 3.82 -24.82
C VAL A 136 4.92 4.21 -26.17
N SER A 137 5.92 3.46 -26.63
CA SER A 137 6.54 3.73 -27.95
C SER A 137 5.59 3.44 -29.11
N GLN A 138 4.63 2.54 -28.91
CA GLN A 138 3.58 2.17 -29.85
C GLN A 138 2.30 1.93 -29.05
N GLU A 139 1.18 2.55 -29.43
CA GLU A 139 -0.09 2.39 -28.69
C GLU A 139 -0.75 1.05 -28.98
N SER A 140 -0.58 0.56 -30.20
CA SER A 140 -1.12 -0.72 -30.66
C SER A 140 -0.13 -1.44 -31.56
N VAL A 141 -0.14 -2.77 -31.51
CA VAL A 141 0.73 -3.63 -32.33
C VAL A 141 -0.06 -4.76 -32.98
N SER A 142 0.23 -5.03 -34.25
CA SER A 142 -0.34 -6.14 -35.03
C SER A 142 0.73 -7.04 -35.67
N SER A 143 2.01 -6.72 -35.44
CA SER A 143 3.18 -7.47 -35.89
C SER A 143 4.24 -7.51 -34.78
N ASN A 144 5.32 -8.26 -35.01
CA ASN A 144 6.43 -8.34 -34.06
C ASN A 144 6.97 -6.94 -33.71
N ALA A 145 7.05 -6.64 -32.42
CA ALA A 145 7.49 -5.33 -31.97
C ALA A 145 8.14 -5.41 -30.59
N THR A 146 9.05 -4.48 -30.33
CA THR A 146 9.56 -4.21 -28.98
C THR A 146 8.96 -2.91 -28.50
N VAL A 147 8.10 -2.98 -27.48
CA VAL A 147 7.38 -1.82 -26.94
C VAL A 147 8.07 -1.35 -25.68
N THR A 148 8.39 -0.06 -25.63
CA THR A 148 9.00 0.61 -24.48
C THR A 148 7.97 1.45 -23.74
N TYR A 149 7.95 1.32 -22.41
CA TYR A 149 7.03 1.98 -21.49
C TYR A 149 7.82 2.91 -20.59
N THR A 150 7.38 4.17 -20.46
CA THR A 150 8.06 5.15 -19.61
C THR A 150 7.09 5.97 -18.76
N TYR A 151 7.51 6.26 -17.52
CA TYR A 151 6.81 7.18 -16.63
C TYR A 151 7.79 7.79 -15.63
N GLY A 152 8.04 9.11 -15.74
CA GLY A 152 9.07 9.76 -14.94
C GLY A 152 10.44 9.12 -15.16
N LYS A 153 11.02 8.53 -14.11
CA LYS A 153 12.31 7.80 -14.18
C LYS A 153 12.15 6.30 -14.42
N ALA A 154 10.92 5.79 -14.46
CA ALA A 154 10.65 4.38 -14.68
C ALA A 154 10.69 4.04 -16.17
N SER A 155 11.30 2.90 -16.51
CA SER A 155 11.30 2.35 -17.86
C SER A 155 11.14 0.83 -17.82
N ALA A 156 10.44 0.27 -18.79
CA ALA A 156 10.33 -1.17 -19.02
C ALA A 156 10.13 -1.45 -20.51
N THR A 157 10.39 -2.69 -20.93
CA THR A 157 10.28 -3.12 -22.31
C THR A 157 9.57 -4.47 -22.39
N VAL A 158 8.73 -4.65 -23.40
CA VAL A 158 8.05 -5.92 -23.71
C VAL A 158 8.34 -6.29 -25.15
N ASN A 159 8.70 -7.55 -25.37
CA ASN A 159 8.73 -8.13 -26.71
C ASN A 159 7.36 -8.75 -27.01
N VAL A 160 6.78 -8.29 -28.11
CA VAL A 160 5.52 -8.78 -28.65
C VAL A 160 5.84 -9.64 -29.86
N THR A 161 5.45 -10.90 -29.81
CA THR A 161 5.59 -11.85 -30.91
C THR A 161 4.22 -12.17 -31.46
N VAL A 162 4.04 -11.96 -32.76
CA VAL A 162 2.81 -12.23 -33.50
C VAL A 162 3.05 -13.42 -34.44
N HIS A 163 2.30 -14.49 -34.22
CA HIS A 163 2.43 -15.72 -34.98
C HIS A 163 1.45 -15.75 -36.16
N PRO A 164 1.90 -16.11 -37.37
CA PRO A 164 1.00 -16.30 -38.52
C PRO A 164 0.21 -17.61 -38.35
N GLY A 165 -1.10 -17.52 -38.11
CA GLY A 165 -2.03 -18.64 -38.20
C GLY A 165 -2.12 -19.59 -36.98
N GLN A 166 -3.37 -20.00 -36.72
CA GLN A 166 -3.91 -20.91 -35.68
C GLN A 166 -3.80 -20.48 -34.20
N THR A 167 -4.94 -20.61 -33.52
CA THR A 167 -5.13 -20.53 -32.07
C THR A 167 -4.00 -21.26 -31.35
N GLY A 168 -3.11 -20.50 -30.71
CA GLY A 168 -2.03 -21.08 -29.91
C GLY A 168 -2.61 -21.99 -28.83
N SER A 169 -2.21 -23.27 -28.83
CA SER A 169 -2.51 -24.18 -27.72
C SER A 169 -1.72 -23.72 -26.50
N THR A 170 -2.41 -23.16 -25.51
CA THR A 170 -1.79 -22.74 -24.25
C THR A 170 -1.46 -24.00 -23.43
N SER A 171 -0.19 -24.41 -23.40
CA SER A 171 0.27 -25.52 -22.55
C SER A 171 0.44 -25.13 -21.08
N LYS A 172 0.23 -23.85 -20.74
CA LYS A 172 0.33 -23.32 -19.39
C LYS A 172 -1.06 -23.14 -18.79
N SER A 173 -1.26 -23.72 -17.61
CA SER A 173 -2.42 -23.40 -16.78
C SER A 173 -2.31 -21.95 -16.29
N ALA A 174 -3.46 -21.28 -16.19
CA ALA A 174 -3.53 -19.96 -15.58
C ALA A 174 -2.88 -20.01 -14.19
N MET A 175 -1.90 -19.14 -13.95
CA MET A 175 -1.30 -19.03 -12.62
C MET A 175 -2.41 -18.67 -11.63
N LYS A 176 -2.42 -19.31 -10.46
CA LYS A 176 -3.33 -18.91 -9.38
C LYS A 176 -3.14 -17.42 -9.14
N GLY A 177 -4.21 -16.65 -9.36
CA GLY A 177 -4.24 -15.24 -9.01
C GLY A 177 -3.88 -15.03 -7.54
N PHE A 178 -3.60 -13.79 -7.16
CA PHE A 178 -3.33 -13.47 -5.77
C PHE A 178 -4.44 -14.03 -4.89
N LYS A 179 -4.06 -14.85 -3.90
CA LYS A 179 -5.01 -15.19 -2.85
C LYS A 179 -5.35 -13.88 -2.18
N ASN A 180 -6.62 -13.47 -2.26
CA ASN A 180 -7.12 -12.45 -1.36
C ASN A 180 -6.67 -12.87 0.03
N SER A 181 -5.88 -12.04 0.72
CA SER A 181 -5.73 -12.22 2.15
C SER A 181 -7.17 -12.22 2.66
N THR A 182 -7.61 -13.30 3.29
CA THR A 182 -8.87 -13.26 4.01
C THR A 182 -8.74 -12.06 4.93
N THR A 183 -9.50 -11.01 4.63
CA THR A 183 -9.75 -9.95 5.60
C THR A 183 -10.17 -10.71 6.83
N TRP A 184 -9.37 -10.57 7.89
CA TRP A 184 -9.55 -11.24 9.16
C TRP A 184 -11.05 -11.44 9.47
N ASN A 185 -11.52 -12.68 9.31
CA ASN A 185 -12.86 -13.15 9.71
C ASN A 185 -12.96 -13.29 11.23
N GLY A 186 -11.94 -12.88 11.98
CA GLY A 186 -12.13 -12.65 13.40
C GLY A 186 -13.05 -11.44 13.54
N GLY A 187 -14.33 -11.71 13.79
CA GLY A 187 -15.09 -10.84 14.69
C GLY A 187 -14.16 -10.48 15.83
N SER A 188 -14.08 -9.18 16.14
CA SER A 188 -13.18 -8.71 17.19
C SER A 188 -13.42 -9.60 18.41
N LYS A 189 -12.39 -10.30 18.90
CA LYS A 189 -12.51 -11.12 20.11
C LYS A 189 -12.60 -10.22 21.35
N GLY A 190 -13.39 -9.15 21.28
CA GLY A 190 -13.46 -8.09 22.28
C GLY A 190 -14.50 -6.99 22.04
N SER A 191 -15.31 -7.03 20.97
CA SER A 191 -16.48 -6.13 20.88
C SER A 191 -17.53 -6.63 21.85
N SER A 192 -18.10 -5.72 22.65
CA SER A 192 -19.12 -6.05 23.64
C SER A 192 -20.23 -6.91 22.99
N ARG A 193 -20.86 -7.79 23.78
CA ARG A 193 -22.00 -8.62 23.32
C ARG A 193 -23.16 -7.79 22.74
N ASN A 194 -23.16 -6.46 22.96
CA ASN A 194 -24.16 -5.52 22.45
C ASN A 194 -23.76 -4.80 21.16
N TRP A 195 -22.69 -5.20 20.48
CA TRP A 195 -22.34 -4.63 19.18
C TRP A 195 -23.35 -5.09 18.11
N ASN A 196 -24.12 -4.14 17.57
CA ASN A 196 -24.99 -4.34 16.40
C ASN A 196 -24.57 -3.40 15.27
N ALA A 197 -24.27 -3.97 14.10
CA ALA A 197 -23.86 -3.23 12.91
C ALA A 197 -24.87 -2.18 12.41
N ALA A 198 -26.16 -2.34 12.71
CA ALA A 198 -27.22 -1.43 12.27
C ALA A 198 -27.41 -0.19 13.16
N HIS A 199 -26.96 -0.22 14.43
CA HIS A 199 -27.29 0.82 15.42
C HIS A 199 -26.10 1.35 16.25
N GLY A 200 -24.88 0.89 15.99
CA GLY A 200 -23.70 1.30 16.76
C GLY A 200 -23.71 0.80 18.21
N TYR A 201 -22.95 1.46 19.09
CA TYR A 201 -22.83 1.10 20.51
C TYR A 201 -24.13 1.41 21.28
N ARG A 202 -24.69 0.40 21.95
CA ARG A 202 -25.71 0.59 22.98
C ARG A 202 -25.06 0.62 24.36
N SER A 203 -25.61 1.44 25.27
CA SER A 203 -25.15 1.50 26.67
C SER A 203 -25.24 0.11 27.31
N GLU A 204 -24.23 -0.26 28.11
CA GLU A 204 -24.23 -1.54 28.81
C GLU A 204 -25.30 -1.52 29.91
N THR A 205 -26.21 -2.50 29.92
CA THR A 205 -27.28 -2.61 30.94
C THR A 205 -26.90 -3.54 32.09
N THR A 206 -25.74 -4.18 32.02
CA THR A 206 -25.18 -5.05 33.05
C THR A 206 -23.65 -4.87 33.12
N SER A 207 -23.11 -4.97 34.33
CA SER A 207 -21.69 -4.74 34.62
C SER A 207 -20.85 -5.93 34.12
N ASN A 208 -19.82 -5.65 33.33
CA ASN A 208 -18.91 -6.66 32.78
C ASN A 208 -17.63 -6.76 33.61
N THR A 209 -17.12 -7.98 33.81
CA THR A 209 -15.88 -8.25 34.55
C THR A 209 -14.84 -8.87 33.63
N PHE A 210 -13.65 -8.28 33.57
CA PHE A 210 -12.50 -8.76 32.82
C PHE A 210 -11.39 -9.19 33.78
N LYS A 211 -10.78 -10.35 33.54
CA LYS A 211 -9.69 -10.88 34.36
C LYS A 211 -8.45 -11.13 33.51
N SER A 212 -7.29 -10.72 34.00
CA SER A 212 -5.97 -11.03 33.40
C SER A 212 -4.94 -11.19 34.51
N GLY A 213 -4.50 -12.43 34.75
CA GLY A 213 -3.70 -12.77 35.93
C GLY A 213 -4.46 -12.38 37.21
N ASP A 214 -3.78 -11.71 38.13
CA ASP A 214 -4.35 -11.25 39.40
C ASP A 214 -5.20 -9.97 39.26
N LEU A 215 -5.24 -9.37 38.07
CA LEU A 215 -6.00 -8.14 37.83
C LEU A 215 -7.44 -8.47 37.44
N THR A 216 -8.40 -7.93 38.20
CA THR A 216 -9.83 -7.95 37.86
C THR A 216 -10.34 -6.52 37.66
N LEU A 217 -10.82 -6.22 36.45
CA LEU A 217 -11.44 -4.94 36.09
C LEU A 217 -12.94 -5.13 35.90
N ARG A 218 -13.74 -4.17 36.35
CA ARG A 218 -15.21 -4.24 36.23
C ARG A 218 -15.79 -2.94 35.69
N THR A 219 -16.67 -3.01 34.70
CA THR A 219 -17.36 -1.82 34.19
C THR A 219 -18.43 -1.38 35.18
N ARG A 220 -18.45 -0.10 35.50
CA ARG A 220 -19.48 0.52 36.33
C ARG A 220 -20.60 0.99 35.40
N ILE A 221 -21.84 0.64 35.74
CA ILE A 221 -23.04 1.22 35.13
C ILE A 221 -23.39 2.49 35.89
#